data_AF-A0A087U082-F1
#
_entry.id   AF-A0A087U082-F1
#
_cell.length_a   1.000
_cell.length_b   1.000
_cell.length_c   1.000
_cell.angle_alpha   90.00
_cell.angle_beta   90.00
_cell.angle_gamma   90.00
#
_symmetry.space_group_name_H-M   'P 1'
#
loop_
_entity.id
_entity.type
_entity.pdbx_description
1 polymer ?
#
loop_
_entity_poly.entity_id
_entity_poly.type
_entity_poly.pdbx_seq_one_letter_code
_entity_poly.pdbx_strand_id
1 'polypeptide(L)'
;MVTNSEFSPVFDYRSIFEYGPSNISMKSYNRSHYKSAFSYHAVSISSDEEFDEVARETWPSMLLRCIITFVLHVLVIVLFPVTIWTCLKRVHALERIVLMRLGKLQPIRGPGFAFILPCIDKWTRVDLRPQIFTFSTSQLLTADGGIIEAKTDIEYCVCDVISYVLKLHKQESTLKDLGLFCLKNIISEKDQEDLESNQELINCNIKDELNRSVINWGLEVINVY
;
A
#
# COMPACT_ATOMS: atom_id res chain seq x y z
N MET A 1 -68.79 3.35 22.34
CA MET A 1 -68.27 3.34 20.94
C MET A 1 -67.22 4.45 20.90
N VAL A 2 -65.91 4.25 20.71
CA VAL A 2 -65.12 3.19 20.07
C VAL A 2 -63.75 3.14 20.80
N THR A 3 -63.16 1.95 20.90
CA THR A 3 -61.86 1.65 21.51
C THR A 3 -60.70 2.13 20.63
N ASN A 4 -59.78 2.94 21.16
CA ASN A 4 -58.47 3.15 20.51
C ASN A 4 -57.53 2.03 20.94
N SER A 5 -57.39 1.01 20.08
CA SER A 5 -56.39 -0.04 20.24
C SER A 5 -55.00 0.52 19.92
N GLU A 6 -54.10 0.53 20.92
CA GLU A 6 -52.66 0.67 20.71
C GLU A 6 -52.16 -0.50 19.87
N PHE A 7 -51.86 -0.24 18.61
CA PHE A 7 -51.14 -1.16 17.75
C PHE A 7 -49.64 -0.80 17.85
N SER A 8 -48.91 -1.50 18.72
CA SER A 8 -47.46 -1.54 18.63
C SER A 8 -47.07 -2.45 17.45
N PRO A 9 -46.40 -1.96 16.39
CA PRO A 9 -45.92 -2.84 15.34
C PRO A 9 -44.88 -3.81 15.92
N VAL A 10 -45.04 -5.11 15.63
CA VAL A 10 -44.12 -6.20 16.06
C VAL A 10 -42.73 -6.08 15.42
N PHE A 11 -42.59 -5.24 14.38
CA PHE A 11 -41.31 -4.99 13.71
C PHE A 11 -41.04 -3.49 13.66
N ASP A 12 -39.85 -3.09 14.11
CA ASP A 12 -39.32 -1.74 14.00
C ASP A 12 -38.71 -1.56 12.61
N TYR A 13 -39.30 -0.67 11.80
CA TYR A 13 -38.88 -0.40 10.42
C TYR A 13 -37.92 0.79 10.32
N ARG A 14 -37.37 1.28 11.45
CA ARG A 14 -36.30 2.28 11.42
C ARG A 14 -35.04 1.66 10.81
N SER A 15 -34.70 2.08 9.60
CA SER A 15 -33.41 1.76 9.00
C SER A 15 -32.28 2.25 9.89
N ILE A 16 -31.26 1.42 10.11
CA ILE A 16 -30.05 1.76 10.88
C ILE A 16 -29.31 2.99 10.31
N PHE A 17 -29.62 3.35 9.06
CA PHE A 17 -29.15 4.56 8.40
C PHE A 17 -30.33 5.52 8.22
N GLU A 18 -30.51 6.39 9.20
CA GLU A 18 -31.44 7.51 9.12
C GLU A 18 -30.76 8.66 8.37
N TYR A 19 -31.13 8.88 7.11
CA TYR A 19 -30.62 10.00 6.31
C TYR A 19 -31.41 11.26 6.64
N GLY A 20 -31.15 11.83 7.82
CA GLY A 20 -31.56 13.19 8.17
C GLY A 20 -30.55 14.23 7.67
N PRO A 21 -30.94 15.51 7.49
CA PRO A 21 -30.04 16.55 7.01
C PRO A 21 -28.83 16.69 7.94
N SER A 22 -27.64 16.67 7.34
CA SER A 22 -26.36 16.53 8.00
C SER A 22 -25.94 17.80 8.75
N ASN A 23 -26.22 17.84 10.05
CA ASN A 23 -25.62 18.79 10.99
C ASN A 23 -24.66 17.98 11.87
N ILE A 24 -23.48 17.61 11.36
CA ILE A 24 -22.56 16.70 12.05
C ILE A 24 -21.85 17.47 13.18
N SER A 25 -22.48 17.51 14.35
CA SER A 25 -21.80 17.67 15.63
C SER A 25 -21.26 16.30 16.02
N MET A 26 -19.93 16.14 16.08
CA MET A 26 -19.27 14.90 16.53
C MET A 26 -19.56 14.64 18.01
N LYS A 27 -20.71 14.04 18.31
CA LYS A 27 -20.95 13.39 19.61
C LYS A 27 -20.31 12.01 19.58
N SER A 28 -19.31 11.84 20.44
CA SER A 28 -18.67 10.56 20.77
C SER A 28 -19.70 9.46 20.97
N TYR A 29 -19.85 8.58 19.98
CA TYR A 29 -20.67 7.38 20.08
C TYR A 29 -20.02 6.41 21.06
N ASN A 30 -20.71 6.15 22.17
CA ASN A 30 -20.34 5.11 23.12
C ASN A 30 -20.51 3.75 22.41
N ARG A 31 -19.38 3.10 22.09
CA ARG A 31 -19.31 1.87 21.31
C ARG A 31 -19.94 0.73 22.12
N SER A 32 -21.08 0.21 21.66
CA SER A 32 -21.72 -0.94 22.28
C SER A 32 -20.79 -2.16 22.24
N HIS A 33 -20.78 -2.87 23.36
CA HIS A 33 -19.80 -3.84 23.78
C HIS A 33 -19.93 -5.19 23.05
N TYR A 34 -19.68 -5.23 21.74
CA TYR A 34 -19.44 -6.49 21.04
C TYR A 34 -17.95 -6.85 21.13
N LYS A 35 -17.63 -7.94 21.82
CA LYS A 35 -16.29 -8.54 21.81
C LYS A 35 -16.28 -9.61 20.72
N SER A 36 -15.77 -9.29 19.54
CA SER A 36 -15.39 -10.33 18.58
C SER A 36 -14.18 -11.10 19.13
N ALA A 37 -14.14 -12.42 18.93
CA ALA A 37 -12.94 -13.23 19.22
C ALA A 37 -11.72 -12.81 18.38
N PHE A 38 -11.97 -12.05 17.31
CA PHE A 38 -10.98 -11.39 16.48
C PHE A 38 -11.23 -9.87 16.55
N SER A 39 -10.59 -9.21 17.51
CA SER A 39 -10.52 -7.75 17.55
C SER A 39 -9.48 -7.32 16.51
N TYR A 40 -9.92 -6.71 15.41
CA TYR A 40 -9.02 -6.06 14.46
C TYR A 40 -8.82 -4.63 14.95
N HIS A 41 -7.64 -4.33 15.49
CA HIS A 41 -7.22 -2.96 15.71
C HIS A 41 -6.92 -2.33 14.34
N ALA A 42 -7.50 -1.15 14.07
CA ALA A 42 -7.16 -0.39 12.89
C ALA A 42 -5.68 -0.01 12.98
N VAL A 43 -4.88 -0.53 12.05
CA VAL A 43 -3.45 -0.24 11.95
C VAL A 43 -3.31 1.14 11.32
N SER A 44 -3.03 2.16 12.13
CA SER A 44 -2.58 3.47 11.65
C SER A 44 -1.11 3.36 11.24
N ILE A 45 -0.84 3.49 9.95
CA ILE A 45 0.53 3.49 9.41
C ILE A 45 1.10 4.90 9.61
N SER A 46 1.58 5.17 10.83
CA SER A 46 2.45 6.31 11.13
C SER A 46 3.86 5.79 11.38
N SER A 47 4.80 6.32 10.62
CA SER A 47 6.20 5.95 10.60
C SER A 47 6.85 6.08 11.99
N ASP A 48 7.68 5.10 12.30
CA ASP A 48 8.86 5.17 13.17
C ASP A 48 8.78 4.83 14.67
N GLU A 49 7.62 4.65 15.33
CA GLU A 49 7.63 4.40 16.80
C GLU A 49 6.93 3.14 17.35
N GLU A 50 6.28 2.30 16.55
CA GLU A 50 5.37 1.27 17.10
C GLU A 50 5.70 -0.19 16.70
N PHE A 51 6.99 -0.56 16.66
CA PHE A 51 7.38 -1.96 16.43
C PHE A 51 7.28 -2.86 17.69
N ASP A 52 7.21 -2.27 18.90
CA ASP A 52 7.22 -3.05 20.15
C ASP A 52 5.82 -3.33 20.76
N GLU A 53 4.76 -2.60 20.40
CA GLU A 53 3.44 -2.75 21.04
C GLU A 53 2.50 -3.78 20.38
N VAL A 54 2.78 -4.24 19.15
CA VAL A 54 1.93 -5.23 18.43
C VAL A 54 2.05 -6.65 19.01
N ALA A 55 2.95 -6.89 19.96
CA ALA A 55 3.31 -8.22 20.46
C ALA A 55 2.59 -8.68 21.74
N ARG A 56 1.42 -8.13 22.12
CA ARG A 56 0.54 -8.82 23.09
C ARG A 56 -0.22 -9.96 22.42
N GLU A 57 0.52 -10.95 21.92
CA GLU A 57 -0.03 -12.20 21.44
C GLU A 57 -0.57 -13.00 22.62
N THR A 58 -1.79 -13.52 22.48
CA THR A 58 -2.32 -14.48 23.43
C THR A 58 -1.51 -15.78 23.32
N TRP A 59 -1.05 -16.33 24.44
CA TRP A 59 -0.30 -17.59 24.54
C TRP A 59 -0.78 -18.73 23.61
N PRO A 60 -2.09 -18.97 23.39
CA PRO A 60 -2.53 -20.02 22.46
C PRO A 60 -2.15 -19.77 20.99
N SER A 61 -2.10 -18.51 20.53
CA SER A 61 -1.79 -18.19 19.14
C SER A 61 -0.31 -18.43 18.79
N MET A 62 0.58 -18.23 19.77
CA MET A 62 2.01 -18.54 19.64
C MET A 62 2.26 -20.04 19.58
N LEU A 63 1.60 -20.83 20.43
CA LEU A 63 1.73 -22.29 20.43
C LEU A 63 1.24 -22.91 19.12
N LEU A 64 0.09 -22.45 18.61
CA LEU A 64 -0.45 -22.90 17.32
C LEU A 64 0.55 -22.64 16.18
N ARG A 65 1.12 -21.43 16.13
CA ARG A 65 2.14 -21.07 15.14
C ARG A 65 3.35 -21.99 15.24
N CYS A 66 3.88 -22.19 16.45
CA CYS A 66 5.02 -23.05 16.70
C CYS A 66 4.76 -24.49 16.21
N ILE A 67 3.59 -25.06 16.53
CA ILE A 67 3.19 -26.41 16.10
C ILE A 67 3.12 -26.48 14.56
N ILE A 68 2.47 -25.52 13.90
CA ILE A 68 2.37 -25.49 12.43
C ILE A 68 3.76 -25.39 11.78
N THR A 69 4.62 -24.50 12.28
CA THR A 69 5.99 -24.36 11.76
C THR A 69 6.84 -25.61 12.00
N PHE A 70 6.63 -26.30 13.12
CA PHE A 70 7.34 -27.53 13.46
C PHE A 70 6.92 -28.69 12.56
N VAL A 71 5.61 -28.90 12.38
CA VAL A 71 5.06 -29.94 11.48
C VAL A 71 5.55 -29.74 10.05
N LEU A 72 5.64 -28.50 9.59
CA LEU A 72 6.20 -28.21 8.26
C LEU A 72 7.70 -28.44 8.16
N HIS A 73 8.49 -28.15 9.20
CA HIS A 73 9.90 -28.51 9.20
C HIS A 73 10.08 -30.02 9.12
N VAL A 74 9.27 -30.79 9.85
CA VAL A 74 9.27 -32.25 9.77
C VAL A 74 8.89 -32.73 8.37
N LEU A 75 7.85 -32.14 7.76
CA LEU A 75 7.46 -32.44 6.38
C LEU A 75 8.60 -32.15 5.38
N VAL A 76 9.28 -31.01 5.53
CA VAL A 76 10.43 -30.62 4.71
C VAL A 76 11.58 -31.61 4.82
N ILE A 77 11.86 -32.11 6.03
CA ILE A 77 12.88 -33.13 6.30
C ILE A 77 12.51 -34.48 5.68
N VAL A 78 11.23 -34.88 5.71
CA VAL A 78 10.77 -36.15 5.11
C VAL A 78 10.84 -36.11 3.58
N LEU A 79 10.61 -34.95 2.95
CA LEU A 79 10.65 -34.75 1.49
C LEU A 79 11.99 -34.20 0.97
N PHE A 80 13.06 -34.43 1.73
CA PHE A 80 14.37 -33.77 1.65
C PHE A 80 14.90 -33.43 0.24
N PRO A 81 14.94 -34.35 -0.75
CA PRO A 81 15.53 -34.02 -2.05
C PRO A 81 14.71 -33.02 -2.87
N VAL A 82 13.38 -32.98 -2.70
CA VAL A 82 12.49 -32.13 -3.50
C VAL A 82 12.29 -30.76 -2.85
N THR A 83 12.25 -30.71 -1.52
CA THR A 83 11.99 -29.48 -0.75
C THR A 83 13.22 -28.58 -0.68
N ILE A 84 14.43 -29.12 -0.68
CA ILE A 84 15.65 -28.30 -0.58
C ILE A 84 15.85 -27.41 -1.81
N TRP A 85 15.46 -27.89 -3.00
CA TRP A 85 15.52 -27.14 -4.24
C TRP A 85 14.52 -25.98 -4.28
N THR A 86 13.36 -26.13 -3.65
CA THR A 86 12.31 -25.10 -3.63
C THR A 86 12.50 -24.09 -2.50
N CYS A 87 13.09 -24.52 -1.37
CA CYS A 87 13.28 -23.65 -0.20
C CYS A 87 14.48 -22.71 -0.33
N LEU A 88 15.52 -23.11 -1.05
CA LEU A 88 16.74 -22.33 -1.17
C LEU A 88 16.68 -21.40 -2.38
N LYS A 89 16.45 -20.10 -2.15
CA LYS A 89 16.48 -19.10 -3.21
C LYS A 89 17.70 -18.18 -3.07
N ARG A 90 18.42 -18.00 -4.18
CA ARG A 90 19.50 -17.02 -4.29
C ARG A 90 18.92 -15.62 -4.52
N VAL A 91 19.43 -14.65 -3.76
CA VAL A 91 19.09 -13.22 -3.83
C VAL A 91 20.33 -12.44 -4.28
N HIS A 92 20.16 -11.55 -5.26
CA HIS A 92 21.27 -10.70 -5.73
C HIS A 92 21.59 -9.56 -4.74
N ALA A 93 22.76 -8.92 -4.90
CA ALA A 93 23.26 -7.85 -4.03
C ALA A 93 22.30 -6.65 -3.92
N LEU A 94 21.68 -6.25 -5.03
CA LEU A 94 20.77 -5.11 -5.16
C LEU A 94 19.30 -5.51 -5.06
N GLU A 95 19.02 -6.77 -4.74
CA GLU A 95 17.67 -7.24 -4.48
C GLU A 95 17.44 -7.33 -2.97
N ARG A 96 16.19 -7.13 -2.57
CA ARG A 96 15.71 -7.39 -1.23
C ARG A 96 14.48 -8.27 -1.30
N ILE A 97 14.36 -9.16 -0.31
CA ILE A 97 13.18 -10.02 -0.19
C ILE A 97 12.39 -9.62 1.03
N VAL A 98 11.11 -9.31 0.80
CA VAL A 98 10.11 -9.17 1.84
C VAL A 98 9.38 -10.50 1.98
N LEU A 99 9.35 -11.02 3.21
CA LEU A 99 8.71 -12.28 3.54
C LEU A 99 7.50 -12.01 4.42
N MET A 100 6.35 -12.53 4.01
CA MET A 100 5.13 -12.53 4.79
C MET A 100 4.81 -13.98 5.16
N ARG A 101 4.93 -14.28 6.46
CA ARG A 101 4.62 -15.60 7.02
C ARG A 101 3.27 -15.55 7.71
N LEU A 102 2.27 -16.26 7.17
CA LEU A 102 0.90 -16.27 7.73
C LEU A 102 0.33 -14.84 7.94
N GLY A 103 0.63 -13.91 7.03
CA GLY A 103 0.18 -12.52 7.13
C GLY A 103 0.99 -11.64 8.08
N LYS A 104 2.05 -12.16 8.72
CA LYS A 104 2.97 -11.35 9.53
C LYS A 104 4.22 -10.99 8.74
N LEU A 105 4.62 -9.73 8.85
CA LEU A 105 5.87 -9.25 8.28
C LEU A 105 7.05 -9.92 8.99
N GLN A 106 7.99 -10.44 8.22
CA GLN A 106 9.29 -10.90 8.71
C GLN A 106 10.35 -9.85 8.40
N PRO A 107 11.46 -9.82 9.15
CA PRO A 107 12.56 -8.91 8.87
C PRO A 107 13.05 -9.08 7.42
N ILE A 108 13.39 -7.95 6.79
CA ILE A 108 13.90 -7.91 5.42
C ILE A 108 15.13 -8.78 5.33
N ARG A 109 15.19 -9.65 4.32
CA ARG A 109 16.40 -10.43 4.06
C ARG A 109 17.26 -9.74 3.02
N GLY A 110 18.51 -9.51 3.40
CA GLY A 110 19.56 -8.99 2.55
C GLY A 110 20.08 -10.02 1.53
N PRO A 111 21.17 -9.69 0.83
CA PRO A 111 21.70 -10.52 -0.24
C PRO A 111 22.29 -11.83 0.29
N GLY A 112 22.19 -12.90 -0.49
CA GLY A 112 22.63 -14.24 -0.11
C GLY A 112 21.58 -15.31 -0.36
N PHE A 113 21.52 -16.30 0.54
CA PHE A 113 20.53 -17.37 0.48
C PHE A 113 19.35 -17.04 1.39
N ALA A 114 18.16 -16.95 0.80
CA ALA A 114 16.91 -16.81 1.55
C ALA A 114 16.23 -18.18 1.63
N PHE A 115 15.93 -18.62 2.86
CA PHE A 115 15.16 -19.83 3.11
C PHE A 115 13.66 -19.52 3.14
N ILE A 116 12.91 -20.07 2.18
CA ILE A 116 11.50 -19.75 1.96
C ILE A 116 10.67 -21.01 2.06
N LEU A 117 9.63 -21.03 2.88
CA LEU A 117 8.73 -22.19 3.01
C LEU A 117 7.63 -22.16 1.93
N PRO A 118 7.56 -23.11 1.00
CA PRO A 118 6.73 -23.04 -0.22
C PRO A 118 5.21 -23.01 0.00
N CYS A 119 4.70 -23.34 1.19
CA CYS A 119 3.26 -23.39 1.47
C CYS A 119 2.74 -22.23 2.34
N ILE A 120 3.62 -21.56 3.09
CA ILE A 120 3.23 -20.57 4.09
C ILE A 120 3.81 -19.19 3.79
N ASP A 121 5.03 -19.15 3.27
CA ASP A 121 5.75 -17.91 3.08
C ASP A 121 5.37 -17.32 1.71
N LYS A 122 4.71 -16.16 1.72
CA LYS A 122 4.63 -15.30 0.53
C LYS A 122 5.89 -14.45 0.50
N TRP A 123 6.60 -14.50 -0.61
CA TRP A 123 7.83 -13.73 -0.79
C TRP A 123 7.68 -12.82 -2.01
N THR A 124 8.12 -11.58 -1.87
CA THR A 124 8.21 -10.62 -2.96
C THR A 124 9.65 -10.17 -3.08
N ARG A 125 10.22 -10.31 -4.27
CA ARG A 125 11.52 -9.73 -4.60
C ARG A 125 11.32 -8.30 -5.08
N VAL A 126 12.10 -7.39 -4.53
CA VAL A 126 12.12 -5.98 -4.93
C VAL A 126 13.54 -5.64 -5.33
N ASP A 127 13.66 -4.98 -6.47
CA ASP A 127 14.91 -4.46 -6.99
C ASP A 127 15.12 -3.04 -6.49
N LEU A 128 16.31 -2.75 -5.95
CA LEU A 128 16.68 -1.42 -5.47
C LEU A 128 17.25 -0.53 -6.59
N ARG A 129 17.49 -1.09 -7.77
CA ARG A 129 18.04 -0.33 -8.90
C ARG A 129 17.06 0.75 -9.38
N PRO A 130 17.59 1.86 -9.92
CA PRO A 130 16.77 2.83 -10.64
C PRO A 130 15.98 2.16 -11.76
N GLN A 131 14.69 2.46 -11.80
CA GLN A 131 13.75 2.02 -12.83
C GLN A 131 13.14 3.24 -13.49
N ILE A 132 12.83 3.10 -14.77
CA ILE A 132 12.20 4.15 -15.55
C ILE A 132 10.78 3.71 -15.84
N PHE A 133 9.81 4.55 -15.54
CA PHE A 133 8.45 4.40 -16.04
C PHE A 133 8.07 5.61 -16.88
N THR A 134 7.42 5.32 -18.00
CA THR A 134 6.93 6.30 -18.95
C THR A 134 5.42 6.42 -18.79
N PHE A 135 4.93 7.66 -18.85
CA PHE A 135 3.52 7.94 -19.07
C PHE A 135 3.36 9.06 -20.08
N SER A 136 2.24 9.05 -20.77
CA SER A 136 1.90 10.01 -21.82
C SER A 136 0.41 10.29 -21.78
N THR A 137 0.05 11.51 -22.11
CA THR A 137 -1.35 11.93 -22.20
C THR A 137 -1.59 12.66 -23.50
N SER A 138 -2.62 12.22 -24.21
CA SER A 138 -3.12 12.89 -25.38
C SER A 138 -4.06 14.01 -24.95
N GLN A 139 -3.99 15.16 -25.62
CA GLN A 139 -4.94 16.27 -25.46
C GLN A 139 -4.98 16.87 -24.04
N LEU A 140 -3.89 17.51 -23.62
CA LEU A 140 -3.89 18.39 -22.45
C LEU A 140 -4.20 19.82 -22.85
N LEU A 141 -5.00 20.49 -22.02
CA LEU A 141 -5.30 21.92 -22.15
C LEU A 141 -4.32 22.72 -21.29
N THR A 142 -3.63 23.66 -21.91
CA THR A 142 -2.78 24.66 -21.24
C THR A 142 -3.61 25.85 -20.75
N ALA A 143 -3.01 26.73 -19.94
CA ALA A 143 -3.69 27.89 -19.37
C ALA A 143 -4.17 28.90 -20.44
N ASP A 144 -3.45 28.99 -21.56
CA ASP A 144 -3.77 29.78 -22.76
C ASP A 144 -4.81 29.12 -23.70
N GLY A 145 -5.29 27.92 -23.37
CA GLY A 145 -6.25 27.17 -24.18
C GLY A 145 -5.65 26.39 -25.35
N GLY A 146 -4.31 26.28 -25.41
CA GLY A 146 -3.61 25.38 -26.32
C GLY A 146 -3.88 23.90 -26.03
N ILE A 147 -3.84 23.07 -27.07
CA ILE A 147 -3.96 21.60 -26.94
C ILE A 147 -2.60 20.99 -27.25
N ILE A 148 -2.01 20.33 -26.25
CA ILE A 148 -0.69 19.71 -26.38
C ILE A 148 -0.73 18.22 -26.04
N GLU A 149 0.24 17.49 -26.56
CA GLU A 149 0.52 16.11 -26.14
C GLU A 149 1.84 16.09 -25.38
N ALA A 150 1.82 15.52 -24.18
CA ALA A 150 2.99 15.47 -23.31
C ALA A 150 3.35 14.02 -23.00
N LYS A 151 4.66 13.74 -23.07
CA LYS A 151 5.26 12.48 -22.68
C LYS A 151 6.41 12.79 -21.74
N THR A 152 6.48 12.05 -20.63
CA THR A 152 7.49 12.23 -19.60
C THR A 152 8.01 10.88 -19.16
N ASP A 153 9.33 10.80 -18.97
CA ASP A 153 10.01 9.61 -18.45
C ASP A 153 10.53 9.93 -17.04
N ILE A 154 10.13 9.11 -16.05
CA ILE A 154 10.53 9.32 -14.66
C ILE A 154 11.41 8.17 -14.20
N GLU A 155 12.59 8.54 -13.71
CA GLU A 155 13.56 7.64 -13.09
C GLU A 155 13.35 7.67 -11.57
N TYR A 156 13.06 6.51 -10.99
CA TYR A 156 12.84 6.34 -9.55
C TYR A 156 13.58 5.12 -9.01
N CYS A 157 13.88 5.10 -7.72
CA CYS A 157 14.40 3.93 -7.02
C CYS A 157 13.59 3.64 -5.75
N VAL A 158 13.71 2.42 -5.24
CA VAL A 158 13.07 2.00 -3.99
C VAL A 158 14.04 2.22 -2.83
N CYS A 159 13.68 3.07 -1.87
CA CYS A 159 14.51 3.37 -0.70
C CYS A 159 14.08 2.56 0.53
N ASP A 160 12.76 2.43 0.77
CA ASP A 160 12.21 1.54 1.79
C ASP A 160 11.32 0.45 1.19
N VAL A 161 11.82 -0.77 1.26
CA VAL A 161 11.17 -1.97 0.70
C VAL A 161 9.93 -2.36 1.50
N ILE A 162 9.89 -2.10 2.82
CA ILE A 162 8.74 -2.46 3.65
C ILE A 162 7.56 -1.59 3.27
N SER A 163 7.74 -0.26 3.27
CA SER A 163 6.69 0.68 2.87
C SER A 163 6.22 0.42 1.44
N TYR A 164 7.15 0.17 0.51
CA TYR A 164 6.84 -0.09 -0.89
C TYR A 164 5.91 -1.30 -1.11
N VAL A 165 6.14 -2.40 -0.37
CA VAL A 165 5.34 -3.62 -0.51
C VAL A 165 4.02 -3.55 0.28
N LEU A 166 4.01 -2.86 1.42
CA LEU A 166 2.83 -2.84 2.30
C LEU A 166 1.83 -1.73 1.96
N LYS A 167 2.29 -0.55 1.51
CA LYS A 167 1.43 0.60 1.26
C LYS A 167 0.74 0.55 -0.11
N LEU A 168 1.37 -0.09 -1.09
CA LEU A 168 0.88 -0.14 -2.47
C LEU A 168 0.62 -1.59 -2.92
N HIS A 169 -0.60 -1.88 -3.35
CA HIS A 169 -0.94 -3.18 -3.94
C HIS A 169 -0.45 -3.31 -5.40
N LYS A 170 -0.66 -2.27 -6.22
CA LYS A 170 -0.18 -2.20 -7.60
C LYS A 170 0.71 -0.97 -7.78
N GLN A 171 2.02 -1.15 -7.60
CA GLN A 171 2.96 -0.04 -7.49
C GLN A 171 3.08 0.76 -8.79
N GLU A 172 3.30 0.08 -9.92
CA GLU A 172 3.49 0.74 -11.22
C GLU A 172 2.26 1.51 -11.68
N SER A 173 1.04 0.97 -11.49
CA SER A 173 -0.17 1.65 -11.92
C SER A 173 -0.47 2.87 -11.06
N THR A 174 -0.33 2.76 -9.74
CA THR A 174 -0.56 3.91 -8.85
C THR A 174 0.45 5.02 -9.10
N LEU A 175 1.71 4.67 -9.38
CA LEU A 175 2.73 5.65 -9.71
C LEU A 175 2.46 6.32 -11.07
N LYS A 176 1.98 5.58 -12.08
CA LYS A 176 1.54 6.14 -13.37
C LYS A 176 0.36 7.08 -13.22
N ASP A 177 -0.65 6.71 -12.45
CA ASP A 177 -1.83 7.53 -12.22
C ASP A 177 -1.46 8.84 -11.51
N LEU A 178 -0.58 8.75 -10.50
CA LEU A 178 -0.06 9.92 -9.81
C LEU A 178 0.77 10.82 -10.74
N GLY A 179 1.69 10.24 -11.52
CA GLY A 179 2.50 10.98 -12.48
C GLY A 179 1.64 11.72 -13.51
N LEU A 180 0.59 11.06 -14.03
CA LEU A 180 -0.37 11.67 -14.94
C LEU A 180 -1.13 12.83 -14.29
N PHE A 181 -1.56 12.67 -13.04
CA PHE A 181 -2.23 13.73 -12.29
C PHE A 181 -1.31 14.95 -12.08
N CYS A 182 -0.07 14.73 -11.64
CA CYS A 182 0.91 15.79 -11.44
C CYS A 182 1.22 16.53 -12.75
N LEU A 183 1.46 15.78 -13.84
CA LEU A 183 1.71 16.34 -15.16
C LEU A 183 0.53 17.20 -15.64
N LYS A 184 -0.69 16.69 -15.52
CA LYS A 184 -1.90 17.43 -15.89
C LYS A 184 -2.07 18.70 -15.06
N ASN A 185 -1.83 18.63 -13.74
CA ASN A 185 -1.96 19.77 -12.85
C ASN A 185 -0.98 20.89 -13.21
N ILE A 186 0.29 20.54 -13.47
CA ILE A 186 1.34 21.51 -13.80
C ILE A 186 1.12 22.11 -15.20
N ILE A 187 0.77 21.29 -16.20
CA ILE A 187 0.51 21.79 -17.55
C ILE A 187 -0.72 22.70 -17.58
N SER A 188 -1.75 22.39 -16.80
CA SER A 188 -2.96 23.23 -16.73
C SER A 188 -2.71 24.63 -16.15
N GLU A 189 -1.60 24.84 -15.42
CA GLU A 189 -1.23 26.13 -14.83
C GLU A 189 -0.25 26.92 -15.73
N LYS A 190 0.33 26.29 -16.76
CA LYS A 190 1.36 26.89 -17.61
C LYS A 190 0.84 27.20 -19.01
N ASP A 191 1.39 28.26 -19.58
CA ASP A 191 1.17 28.64 -20.97
C ASP A 191 2.08 27.83 -21.90
N GLN A 192 1.70 27.66 -23.16
CA GLN A 192 2.46 26.84 -24.10
C GLN A 192 3.89 27.37 -24.33
N GLU A 193 4.04 28.70 -24.43
CA GLU A 193 5.36 29.34 -24.64
C GLU A 193 6.32 29.08 -23.48
N ASP A 194 5.81 29.05 -22.25
CA ASP A 194 6.57 28.70 -21.05
C ASP A 194 7.00 27.23 -21.06
N LEU A 195 6.14 26.33 -21.55
CA LEU A 195 6.45 24.91 -21.67
C LEU A 195 7.58 24.64 -22.69
N GLU A 196 7.64 25.42 -23.76
CA GLU A 196 8.70 25.33 -24.77
C GLU A 196 10.01 25.98 -24.31
N SER A 197 9.94 27.11 -23.58
CA SER A 197 11.13 27.88 -23.20
C SER A 197 11.81 27.38 -21.92
N ASN A 198 11.04 26.86 -20.95
CA ASN A 198 11.50 26.60 -19.58
C ASN A 198 11.34 25.13 -19.15
N GLN A 199 11.60 24.18 -20.05
CA GLN A 199 11.39 22.75 -19.79
C GLN A 199 12.13 22.24 -18.53
N GLU A 200 13.36 22.70 -18.27
CA GLU A 200 14.13 22.29 -17.09
C GLU A 200 13.45 22.69 -15.77
N LEU A 201 12.89 23.90 -15.70
CA LEU A 201 12.18 24.38 -14.51
C LEU A 201 10.89 23.59 -14.27
N ILE A 202 10.20 23.21 -15.35
CA ILE A 202 8.97 22.41 -15.28
C ILE A 202 9.29 20.99 -14.82
N ASN A 203 10.36 20.37 -15.34
CA ASN A 203 10.80 19.04 -14.91
C ASN A 203 11.18 19.03 -13.42
N CYS A 204 11.84 20.08 -12.92
CA CYS A 204 12.09 20.26 -11.48
C CYS A 204 10.80 20.36 -10.67
N ASN A 205 9.82 21.15 -11.12
CA ASN A 205 8.54 21.29 -10.43
C ASN A 205 7.76 19.95 -10.39
N ILE A 206 7.76 19.19 -11.49
CA ILE A 206 7.14 17.86 -11.55
C ILE A 206 7.83 16.91 -10.57
N LYS A 207 9.16 16.92 -10.54
CA LYS A 207 9.96 16.11 -9.62
C LYS A 207 9.60 16.42 -8.16
N ASP A 208 9.57 17.68 -7.78
CA ASP A 208 9.30 18.09 -6.40
C ASP A 208 7.89 17.70 -5.94
N GLU A 209 6.88 17.93 -6.78
CA GLU A 209 5.50 17.61 -6.45
C GLU A 209 5.28 16.09 -6.36
N LEU A 210 5.89 15.33 -7.28
CA LEU A 210 5.82 13.87 -7.26
C LEU A 210 6.54 13.30 -6.02
N ASN A 211 7.75 13.79 -5.72
CA ASN A 211 8.57 13.29 -4.63
C ASN A 211 7.88 13.45 -3.26
N ARG A 212 7.14 14.55 -3.04
CA ARG A 212 6.34 14.76 -1.81
C ARG A 212 5.37 13.63 -1.51
N SER A 213 4.72 13.10 -2.54
CA SER A 213 3.75 12.00 -2.41
C SER A 213 4.45 10.64 -2.29
N VAL A 214 5.51 10.45 -3.09
CA VAL A 214 6.19 9.18 -3.32
C VAL A 214 7.10 8.76 -2.17
N ILE A 215 7.65 9.72 -1.41
CA ILE A 215 8.45 9.44 -0.19
C ILE A 215 7.64 8.62 0.83
N ASN A 216 6.36 8.92 1.02
CA ASN A 216 5.51 8.16 1.94
C ASN A 216 5.40 6.68 1.51
N TRP A 217 5.52 6.37 0.22
CA TRP A 217 5.46 4.99 -0.26
C TRP A 217 6.80 4.25 -0.21
N GLY A 218 7.88 4.89 0.26
CA GLY A 218 9.22 4.29 0.30
C GLY A 218 9.97 4.34 -1.04
N LEU A 219 9.59 5.26 -1.91
CA LEU A 219 10.16 5.49 -3.22
C LEU A 219 10.87 6.86 -3.25
N GLU A 220 11.87 7.01 -4.11
CA GLU A 220 12.58 8.27 -4.33
C GLU A 220 12.69 8.55 -5.84
N VAL A 221 12.38 9.79 -6.23
CA VAL A 221 12.45 10.24 -7.63
C VAL A 221 13.85 10.81 -7.89
N ILE A 222 14.59 10.18 -8.81
CA ILE A 222 15.95 10.57 -9.16
C ILE A 222 15.90 11.71 -10.17
N ASN A 223 15.30 11.47 -11.34
CA ASN A 223 15.25 12.42 -12.44
C ASN A 223 13.92 12.32 -13.20
N VAL A 224 13.57 13.42 -13.88
CA VAL A 224 12.41 13.57 -14.75
C VAL A 224 12.89 14.12 -16.08
N TYR A 225 12.57 13.43 -17.18
CA TYR A 225 12.94 13.79 -18.55
C TYR A 225 11.71 14.21 -19.35
#